data_AF-A0AAD5LZK8-F1
#
_entry.id   AF-A0AAD5LZK8-F1
#
_cell.length_a   1.000
_cell.length_b   1.000
_cell.length_c   1.000
_cell.angle_alpha   90.00
_cell.angle_beta   90.00
_cell.angle_gamma   90.00
#
_symmetry.space_group_name_H-M   'P 1'
#
loop_
_entity.id
_entity.type
_entity.pdbx_description
1 polymer ?
#
loop_
_entity_poly.entity_id
_entity_poly.type
_entity_poly.pdbx_seq_one_letter_code
_entity_poly.pdbx_strand_id
1 'polypeptide(L)'
;MHRLTNEKSGDTWFDEKLGVSQDMFLDAVGTISKELCGQEYWNVIGVDLKNEPEVAEWGTGSSIDFVTGSERIAKVMHENCPNWLAFVEGIVGQHTMTLDGKEFTYYDWWGGGLQGAGKSRPKLTIENKVVWAPHYYTTAVAPQRYFYGDKTTTDFSEFEELDDDALYKRVEGTMRHMFGYLAEENHYALLLGEFGGLYAKDKHPKKTTKRTTDLTIRVLINNNYAGGFMWSLNPESKYDYNPASVKTIVTEGLLSDDWLTPNQEFLDAFLPMDAMPDLRPMPCFAPSK
;
A
#
# COMPACT_ATOMS: atom_id res chain seq x y z
N MET A 1 10.02 -2.64 -5.64
CA MET A 1 11.21 -3.50 -5.37
C MET A 1 11.09 -3.94 -3.93
N HIS A 2 10.84 -5.22 -3.68
CA HIS A 2 10.31 -5.62 -2.36
C HIS A 2 11.36 -5.71 -1.25
N ARG A 3 12.49 -6.40 -1.48
CA ARG A 3 13.54 -6.60 -0.48
C ARG A 3 14.90 -6.24 -1.04
N LEU A 4 15.79 -5.73 -0.19
CA LEU A 4 17.19 -5.45 -0.56
C LEU A 4 18.07 -6.70 -0.52
N THR A 5 17.69 -7.70 0.28
CA THR A 5 18.32 -9.02 0.31
C THR A 5 17.26 -10.12 0.23
N ASN A 6 17.68 -11.39 0.19
CA ASN A 6 16.75 -12.53 0.26
C ASN A 6 15.92 -12.55 1.56
N GLU A 7 16.39 -11.92 2.63
CA GLU A 7 15.79 -12.00 3.97
C GLU A 7 15.30 -10.65 4.53
N LYS A 8 15.80 -9.52 4.04
CA LYS A 8 15.56 -8.20 4.64
C LYS A 8 14.98 -7.19 3.66
N SER A 9 13.90 -6.54 4.07
CA SER A 9 13.26 -5.46 3.31
C SER A 9 14.20 -4.27 3.10
N GLY A 10 14.97 -3.92 4.13
CA GLY A 10 15.87 -2.76 4.16
C GLY A 10 15.17 -1.50 4.68
N ASP A 11 15.92 -0.69 5.43
CA ASP A 11 15.44 0.50 6.13
C ASP A 11 14.97 1.61 5.16
N THR A 12 15.61 1.75 3.99
CA THR A 12 15.27 2.73 2.93
C THR A 12 15.21 2.05 1.56
N TRP A 13 15.39 2.76 0.44
CA TRP A 13 15.57 2.15 -0.89
C TRP A 13 16.99 1.58 -1.12
N PHE A 14 17.91 1.85 -0.21
CA PHE A 14 19.22 1.21 -0.10
C PHE A 14 19.52 0.99 1.39
N ASP A 15 20.53 0.21 1.72
CA ASP A 15 20.92 0.00 3.12
C ASP A 15 22.37 -0.47 3.21
N GLU A 16 23.27 0.45 3.56
CA GLU A 16 24.70 0.17 3.72
C GLU A 16 24.97 -0.85 4.84
N LYS A 17 24.09 -0.97 5.85
CA LYS A 17 24.25 -1.99 6.91
C LYS A 17 24.01 -3.39 6.37
N LEU A 18 23.20 -3.52 5.32
CA LEU A 18 22.95 -4.75 4.59
C LEU A 18 23.95 -4.95 3.43
N GLY A 19 24.88 -4.01 3.24
CA GLY A 19 25.84 -4.03 2.13
C GLY A 19 25.19 -3.74 0.77
N VAL A 20 24.06 -3.04 0.74
CA VAL A 20 23.36 -2.65 -0.48
C VAL A 20 23.48 -1.14 -0.65
N SER A 21 24.38 -0.71 -1.55
CA SER A 21 24.55 0.71 -1.86
C SER A 21 23.47 1.22 -2.82
N GLN A 22 23.40 2.54 -2.97
CA GLN A 22 22.52 3.17 -3.97
C GLN A 22 22.82 2.67 -5.38
N ASP A 23 24.10 2.57 -5.75
CA ASP A 23 24.52 2.12 -7.08
C ASP A 23 24.07 0.68 -7.35
N MET A 24 24.19 -0.23 -6.36
CA MET A 24 23.71 -1.61 -6.51
C MET A 24 22.21 -1.69 -6.73
N PHE A 25 21.43 -0.85 -6.04
CA PHE A 25 19.99 -0.79 -6.24
C PHE A 25 19.63 -0.24 -7.63
N LEU A 26 20.31 0.82 -8.06
CA LEU A 26 20.11 1.41 -9.39
C LEU A 26 20.51 0.42 -10.50
N ASP A 27 21.59 -0.34 -10.33
CA ASP A 27 22.00 -1.40 -11.27
C ASP A 27 20.95 -2.51 -11.37
N ALA A 28 20.33 -2.90 -10.25
CA ALA A 28 19.22 -3.86 -10.25
C ALA A 28 18.01 -3.32 -11.02
N VAL A 29 17.65 -2.05 -10.80
CA VAL A 29 16.56 -1.36 -11.52
C VAL A 29 16.87 -1.25 -13.02
N GLY A 30 18.11 -0.92 -13.38
CA GLY A 30 18.58 -0.90 -14.77
C GLY A 30 18.48 -2.27 -15.43
N THR A 31 18.82 -3.34 -14.71
CA THR A 31 18.71 -4.71 -15.20
C THR A 31 17.26 -5.08 -15.48
N ILE A 32 16.34 -4.91 -14.52
CA ILE A 32 14.93 -5.28 -14.73
C ILE A 32 14.28 -4.44 -15.83
N SER A 33 14.60 -3.14 -15.90
CA SER A 33 14.01 -2.24 -16.89
C SER A 33 14.52 -2.53 -18.29
N LYS A 34 15.78 -2.92 -18.45
CA LYS A 34 16.32 -3.34 -19.75
C LYS A 34 15.73 -4.68 -20.22
N GLU A 35 15.65 -5.66 -19.33
CA GLU A 35 15.26 -7.03 -19.69
C GLU A 35 13.75 -7.18 -19.89
N LEU A 36 12.94 -6.45 -19.11
CA LEU A 36 11.48 -6.55 -19.18
C LEU A 36 10.83 -5.44 -20.02
N CYS A 37 11.61 -4.52 -20.60
CA CYS A 37 11.06 -3.57 -21.57
C CYS A 37 11.04 -4.19 -22.96
N GLY A 38 9.85 -4.42 -23.51
CA GLY A 38 9.70 -4.88 -24.89
C GLY A 38 8.36 -5.55 -25.16
N GLN A 39 8.15 -5.95 -26.42
CA GLN A 39 6.90 -6.57 -26.86
C GLN A 39 6.61 -7.92 -26.20
N GLU A 40 7.64 -8.66 -25.80
CA GLU A 40 7.48 -9.93 -25.08
C GLU A 40 6.82 -9.73 -23.72
N TYR A 41 7.20 -8.66 -23.02
CA TYR A 41 6.71 -8.27 -21.70
C TYR A 41 5.84 -7.02 -21.78
N TRP A 42 4.99 -6.93 -22.80
CA TRP A 42 4.20 -5.73 -23.11
C TRP A 42 3.29 -5.29 -21.97
N ASN A 43 2.90 -6.23 -21.11
CA ASN A 43 2.02 -6.06 -19.97
C ASN A 43 2.76 -5.69 -18.68
N VAL A 44 4.08 -5.50 -18.71
CA VAL A 44 4.82 -4.88 -17.61
C VAL A 44 4.67 -3.37 -17.72
N ILE A 45 4.00 -2.79 -16.74
CA ILE A 45 3.53 -1.40 -16.78
C ILE A 45 4.48 -0.42 -16.09
N GLY A 46 5.42 -0.92 -15.30
CA GLY A 46 6.28 -0.08 -14.49
C GLY A 46 7.00 -0.81 -13.37
N VAL A 47 7.57 -0.01 -12.48
CA VAL A 47 8.26 -0.46 -11.28
C VAL A 47 7.65 0.22 -10.07
N ASP A 48 7.27 -0.57 -9.09
CA ASP A 48 7.19 -0.12 -7.72
C ASP A 48 8.60 0.22 -7.22
N LEU A 49 8.85 1.49 -6.93
CA LEU A 49 10.22 1.98 -6.75
C LEU A 49 10.88 1.35 -5.52
N LYS A 50 10.15 1.16 -4.41
CA LYS A 50 10.61 0.47 -3.19
C LYS A 50 9.41 0.20 -2.29
N ASN A 51 9.29 -1.06 -1.89
CA ASN A 51 8.34 -1.52 -0.88
C ASN A 51 8.67 -0.97 0.49
N GLU A 52 7.70 -0.32 1.12
CA GLU A 52 7.67 0.05 2.53
C GLU A 52 8.98 0.66 3.06
N PRO A 53 9.43 1.83 2.57
CA PRO A 53 10.56 2.53 3.17
C PRO A 53 10.23 2.99 4.60
N GLU A 54 10.81 2.33 5.61
CA GLU A 54 10.49 2.55 7.02
C GLU A 54 11.28 3.72 7.65
N VAL A 55 12.54 3.90 7.28
CA VAL A 55 13.46 4.89 7.90
C VAL A 55 13.73 6.06 6.94
N ALA A 56 13.13 6.05 5.75
CA ALA A 56 13.36 7.10 4.77
C ALA A 56 12.74 8.44 5.19
N GLU A 57 13.36 9.53 4.75
CA GLU A 57 12.83 10.88 4.92
C GLU A 57 11.99 11.29 3.70
N TRP A 58 11.21 12.37 3.81
CA TRP A 58 10.41 12.90 2.69
C TRP A 58 10.66 14.38 2.43
N GLY A 59 11.21 14.69 1.26
CA GLY A 59 11.41 16.06 0.76
C GLY A 59 12.49 16.85 1.50
N THR A 60 13.42 16.19 2.18
CA THR A 60 14.52 16.84 2.91
C THR A 60 15.74 17.11 2.03
N GLY A 61 15.87 16.44 0.88
CA GLY A 61 17.05 16.46 0.02
C GLY A 61 18.26 15.70 0.60
N SER A 62 18.09 14.96 1.70
CA SER A 62 19.14 14.14 2.29
C SER A 62 19.43 12.89 1.45
N SER A 63 20.46 12.11 1.83
CA SER A 63 20.78 10.86 1.12
C SER A 63 19.69 9.79 1.25
N ILE A 64 18.87 9.85 2.30
CA ILE A 64 17.76 8.91 2.58
C ILE A 64 16.38 9.51 2.25
N ASP A 65 16.34 10.70 1.62
CA ASP A 65 15.11 11.30 1.14
C ASP A 65 14.51 10.46 0.00
N PHE A 66 13.31 9.91 0.23
CA PHE A 66 12.64 9.07 -0.75
C PHE A 66 12.10 9.84 -1.95
N VAL A 67 11.88 11.16 -1.84
CA VAL A 67 11.56 11.99 -3.01
C VAL A 67 12.75 12.00 -3.97
N THR A 68 13.94 12.31 -3.46
CA THR A 68 15.19 12.30 -4.24
C THR A 68 15.55 10.89 -4.72
N GLY A 69 15.32 9.86 -3.90
CA GLY A 69 15.48 8.45 -4.28
C GLY A 69 14.58 8.07 -5.45
N SER A 70 13.30 8.43 -5.39
CA SER A 70 12.31 8.16 -6.44
C SER A 70 12.73 8.77 -7.78
N GLU A 71 13.22 10.01 -7.78
CA GLU A 71 13.72 10.68 -8.99
C GLU A 71 14.92 9.94 -9.60
N ARG A 72 15.86 9.47 -8.78
CA ARG A 72 17.05 8.72 -9.24
C ARG A 72 16.67 7.35 -9.81
N ILE A 73 15.83 6.59 -9.10
CA ILE A 73 15.39 5.26 -9.52
C ILE A 73 14.60 5.37 -10.83
N ALA A 74 13.64 6.28 -10.89
CA ALA A 74 12.82 6.48 -12.08
C ALA A 74 13.64 6.95 -13.29
N LYS A 75 14.68 7.78 -13.07
CA LYS A 75 15.58 8.18 -14.15
C LYS A 75 16.25 6.96 -14.81
N VAL A 76 16.82 6.04 -14.01
CA VAL A 76 17.44 4.81 -14.53
C VAL A 76 16.42 3.90 -15.21
N MET A 77 15.24 3.75 -14.61
CA MET A 77 14.13 3.01 -15.21
C MET A 77 13.74 3.57 -16.58
N HIS A 78 13.55 4.89 -16.70
CA HIS A 78 13.11 5.55 -17.91
C HIS A 78 14.18 5.64 -19.00
N GLU A 79 15.47 5.66 -18.63
CA GLU A 79 16.57 5.51 -19.60
C GLU A 79 16.52 4.18 -20.35
N ASN A 80 15.97 3.13 -19.73
CA ASN A 80 15.82 1.81 -20.34
C ASN A 80 14.40 1.53 -20.86
N CYS A 81 13.37 2.13 -20.24
CA CYS A 81 11.97 1.98 -20.65
C CYS A 81 11.14 3.25 -20.43
N PRO A 82 11.06 4.15 -21.43
CA PRO A 82 10.32 5.42 -21.31
C PRO A 82 8.81 5.27 -21.09
N ASN A 83 8.24 4.10 -21.44
CA ASN A 83 6.80 3.86 -21.33
C ASN A 83 6.34 3.54 -19.91
N TRP A 84 7.23 3.05 -19.07
CA TRP A 84 6.91 2.57 -17.72
C TRP A 84 6.49 3.67 -16.74
N LEU A 85 5.60 3.27 -15.83
CA LEU A 85 5.13 4.06 -14.69
C LEU A 85 6.03 3.82 -13.48
N ALA A 86 6.20 4.87 -12.66
CA ALA A 86 6.87 4.81 -11.37
C ALA A 86 5.80 4.79 -10.28
N PHE A 87 5.63 3.64 -9.63
CA PHE A 87 4.74 3.51 -8.47
C PHE A 87 5.50 3.93 -7.22
N VAL A 88 5.01 5.00 -6.58
CA VAL A 88 5.65 5.65 -5.44
C VAL A 88 4.78 5.43 -4.21
N GLU A 89 5.28 4.60 -3.31
CA GLU A 89 4.70 4.39 -1.98
C GLU A 89 4.99 5.58 -1.05
N GLY A 90 4.43 5.54 0.14
CA GLY A 90 4.73 6.47 1.23
C GLY A 90 5.88 6.03 2.13
N ILE A 91 6.22 6.88 3.09
CA ILE A 91 7.08 6.52 4.23
C ILE A 91 6.20 6.27 5.47
N VAL A 92 6.75 6.36 6.68
CA VAL A 92 5.98 6.18 7.91
C VAL A 92 6.24 7.29 8.91
N GLY A 93 5.23 7.58 9.71
CA GLY A 93 5.32 8.52 10.81
C GLY A 93 4.20 8.37 11.81
N GLN A 94 4.39 8.97 12.98
CA GLN A 94 3.29 9.19 13.91
C GLN A 94 2.57 10.47 13.53
N HIS A 95 1.24 10.40 13.45
CA HIS A 95 0.40 11.52 13.09
C HIS A 95 -0.76 11.67 14.06
N THR A 96 -1.27 12.89 14.13
CA THR A 96 -2.43 13.24 14.94
C THR A 96 -3.48 13.87 14.03
N MET A 97 -4.71 13.36 14.07
CA MET A 97 -5.83 13.90 13.31
C MET A 97 -7.08 14.00 14.19
N THR A 98 -8.00 14.89 13.81
CA THR A 98 -9.31 14.99 14.47
C THR A 98 -10.37 14.33 13.60
N LEU A 99 -11.03 13.31 14.15
CA LEU A 99 -12.17 12.60 13.53
C LEU A 99 -13.31 12.50 14.54
N ASP A 100 -14.54 12.78 14.12
CA ASP A 100 -15.73 12.86 14.98
C ASP A 100 -15.55 13.80 16.20
N GLY A 101 -14.89 14.93 16.01
CA GLY A 101 -14.65 15.91 17.07
C GLY A 101 -13.66 15.44 18.16
N LYS A 102 -12.95 14.34 17.92
CA LYS A 102 -11.95 13.77 18.83
C LYS A 102 -10.61 13.66 18.15
N GLU A 103 -9.57 13.94 18.91
CA GLU A 103 -8.19 13.80 18.45
C GLU A 103 -7.73 12.33 18.60
N PHE A 104 -7.08 11.81 17.57
CA PHE A 104 -6.47 10.47 17.55
C PHE A 104 -5.04 10.59 17.09
N THR A 105 -4.15 9.96 17.85
CA THR A 105 -2.79 9.69 17.41
C THR A 105 -2.73 8.28 16.85
N TYR A 106 -2.10 8.13 15.70
CA TYR A 106 -1.92 6.86 15.01
C TYR A 106 -0.56 6.83 14.33
N TYR A 107 -0.13 5.63 13.94
CA TYR A 107 1.09 5.43 13.17
C TYR A 107 0.69 5.01 11.75
N ASP A 108 1.33 5.58 10.73
CA ASP A 108 1.08 5.19 9.35
C ASP A 108 1.36 3.70 9.13
N TRP A 109 0.65 3.10 8.18
CA TRP A 109 1.10 1.84 7.63
C TRP A 109 2.43 2.04 6.93
N TRP A 110 3.29 1.03 7.00
CA TRP A 110 4.51 1.00 6.20
C TRP A 110 4.15 1.15 4.72
N GLY A 111 4.82 2.04 3.99
CA GLY A 111 4.43 2.38 2.62
C GLY A 111 3.18 3.28 2.50
N GLY A 112 2.53 3.69 3.59
CA GLY A 112 1.26 4.42 3.58
C GLY A 112 1.35 5.94 3.74
N GLY A 113 2.42 6.46 4.34
CA GLY A 113 2.55 7.88 4.70
C GLY A 113 2.93 8.79 3.53
N LEU A 114 1.92 9.42 2.89
CA LEU A 114 2.08 10.37 1.78
C LEU A 114 1.65 11.81 2.14
N GLN A 115 1.56 12.16 3.41
CA GLN A 115 1.15 13.49 3.89
C GLN A 115 2.11 14.61 3.41
N GLY A 116 3.39 14.26 3.19
CA GLY A 116 4.41 15.17 2.66
C GLY A 116 4.33 15.39 1.14
N ALA A 117 3.66 14.49 0.40
CA ALA A 117 3.68 14.47 -1.06
C ALA A 117 3.09 15.73 -1.69
N GLY A 118 2.03 16.31 -1.12
CA GLY A 118 1.43 17.54 -1.62
C GLY A 118 2.39 18.75 -1.61
N LYS A 119 3.38 18.74 -0.71
CA LYS A 119 4.40 19.80 -0.58
C LYS A 119 5.66 19.49 -1.39
N SER A 120 6.11 18.24 -1.37
CA SER A 120 7.30 17.79 -2.09
C SER A 120 6.97 16.54 -2.90
N ARG A 121 6.79 16.71 -4.22
CA ARG A 121 6.52 15.63 -5.17
C ARG A 121 7.80 15.27 -5.92
N PRO A 122 8.07 13.98 -6.20
CA PRO A 122 9.14 13.58 -7.11
C PRO A 122 8.95 14.22 -8.48
N LYS A 123 10.03 14.79 -9.03
CA LYS A 123 10.06 15.38 -10.37
C LYS A 123 10.81 14.45 -11.32
N LEU A 124 10.04 13.60 -12.00
CA LEU A 124 10.60 12.66 -12.96
C LEU A 124 11.00 13.37 -14.27
N THR A 125 11.99 12.83 -14.96
CA THR A 125 12.45 13.35 -16.26
C THR A 125 11.35 13.29 -17.33
N ILE A 126 10.47 12.28 -17.25
CA ILE A 126 9.32 12.10 -18.13
C ILE A 126 8.05 12.45 -17.37
N GLU A 127 7.29 13.40 -17.89
CA GLU A 127 6.02 13.84 -17.31
C GLU A 127 4.95 12.73 -17.32
N ASN A 128 3.97 12.84 -16.42
CA ASN A 128 2.82 11.93 -16.33
C ASN A 128 3.19 10.44 -16.11
N LYS A 129 4.26 10.19 -15.36
CA LYS A 129 4.74 8.83 -15.04
C LYS A 129 4.63 8.43 -13.58
N VAL A 130 4.24 9.33 -12.68
CA VAL A 130 4.06 9.03 -11.25
C VAL A 130 2.67 8.43 -11.02
N VAL A 131 2.65 7.31 -10.29
CA VAL A 131 1.44 6.73 -9.69
C VAL A 131 1.67 6.63 -8.19
N TRP A 132 0.75 7.14 -7.37
CA TRP A 132 0.81 6.95 -5.92
C TRP A 132 0.32 5.55 -5.58
N ALA A 133 1.11 4.80 -4.81
CA ALA A 133 0.83 3.40 -4.47
C ALA A 133 0.86 3.13 -2.95
N PRO A 134 0.18 3.93 -2.10
CA PRO A 134 0.24 3.73 -0.65
C PRO A 134 -0.31 2.37 -0.21
N HIS A 135 0.20 1.86 0.91
CA HIS A 135 -0.35 0.67 1.57
C HIS A 135 -1.40 1.05 2.62
N TYR A 136 -2.42 0.20 2.78
CA TYR A 136 -3.41 0.37 3.85
C TYR A 136 -3.97 -0.97 4.32
N TYR A 137 -3.84 -1.24 5.61
CA TYR A 137 -4.14 -2.54 6.19
C TYR A 137 -5.26 -2.52 7.22
N THR A 138 -5.63 -3.72 7.68
CA THR A 138 -6.61 -3.94 8.75
C THR A 138 -5.95 -4.19 10.10
N THR A 139 -6.75 -4.25 11.17
CA THR A 139 -6.26 -4.56 12.51
C THR A 139 -5.57 -5.93 12.66
N ALA A 140 -5.68 -6.83 11.67
CA ALA A 140 -4.99 -8.11 11.70
C ALA A 140 -3.47 -7.99 11.47
N VAL A 141 -3.03 -6.92 10.80
CA VAL A 141 -1.61 -6.57 10.64
C VAL A 141 -1.10 -5.86 11.89
N ALA A 142 -1.79 -4.81 12.33
CA ALA A 142 -1.51 -4.14 13.60
C ALA A 142 -2.77 -3.46 14.16
N PRO A 143 -3.07 -3.61 15.46
CA PRO A 143 -4.16 -2.87 16.10
C PRO A 143 -3.89 -1.37 16.09
N GLN A 144 -4.85 -0.61 15.57
CA GLN A 144 -4.80 0.83 15.47
C GLN A 144 -6.01 1.46 16.15
N ARG A 145 -5.81 2.54 16.91
CA ARG A 145 -6.84 3.12 17.79
C ARG A 145 -8.10 3.54 17.04
N TYR A 146 -7.96 3.96 15.78
CA TYR A 146 -9.05 4.46 14.94
C TYR A 146 -10.02 3.36 14.46
N PHE A 147 -9.68 2.08 14.57
CA PHE A 147 -10.63 0.99 14.25
C PHE A 147 -11.63 0.68 15.38
N TYR A 148 -11.46 1.29 16.55
CA TYR A 148 -12.20 0.92 17.75
C TYR A 148 -12.85 2.10 18.46
N GLY A 149 -13.90 1.83 19.22
CA GLY A 149 -14.66 2.78 20.03
C GLY A 149 -13.90 3.30 21.26
N ASP A 150 -14.50 4.27 21.94
CA ASP A 150 -13.87 5.01 23.03
C ASP A 150 -13.50 4.15 24.24
N LYS A 151 -14.24 3.06 24.49
CA LYS A 151 -14.00 2.17 25.63
C LYS A 151 -12.83 1.21 25.44
N THR A 152 -12.11 1.32 24.32
CA THR A 152 -10.93 0.49 24.03
C THR A 152 -9.73 0.94 24.85
N THR A 153 -9.09 0.01 25.55
CA THR A 153 -7.86 0.26 26.31
C THR A 153 -6.67 0.49 25.39
N THR A 154 -5.64 1.18 25.87
CA THR A 154 -4.43 1.50 25.08
C THR A 154 -3.70 0.26 24.58
N ASP A 155 -3.77 -0.85 25.32
CA ASP A 155 -3.17 -2.13 24.96
C ASP A 155 -4.12 -3.06 24.17
N PHE A 156 -5.33 -2.59 23.86
CA PHE A 156 -6.40 -3.34 23.18
C PHE A 156 -6.81 -4.65 23.88
N SER A 157 -6.52 -4.81 25.17
CA SER A 157 -6.96 -5.97 25.98
C SER A 157 -8.47 -5.97 26.20
N GLU A 158 -9.05 -4.79 26.32
CA GLU A 158 -10.50 -4.56 26.22
C GLU A 158 -10.76 -3.65 25.02
N PHE A 159 -11.71 -4.01 24.16
CA PHE A 159 -12.00 -3.27 22.94
C PHE A 159 -13.50 -3.14 22.69
N GLU A 160 -13.87 -2.03 22.04
CA GLU A 160 -15.23 -1.75 21.60
C GLU A 160 -15.26 -1.70 20.07
N GLU A 161 -15.95 -2.63 19.44
CA GLU A 161 -16.11 -2.62 17.98
C GLU A 161 -17.13 -1.57 17.55
N LEU A 162 -16.76 -0.78 16.55
CA LEU A 162 -17.61 0.24 15.92
C LEU A 162 -18.73 -0.41 15.09
N ASP A 163 -19.83 0.34 14.89
CA ASP A 163 -20.78 0.05 13.81
C ASP A 163 -20.20 0.45 12.44
N ASP A 164 -20.89 0.09 11.36
CA ASP A 164 -20.37 0.24 10.00
C ASP A 164 -20.20 1.71 9.59
N ASP A 165 -21.12 2.58 10.01
CA ASP A 165 -21.06 4.02 9.68
C ASP A 165 -19.90 4.71 10.39
N ALA A 166 -19.69 4.40 11.68
CA ALA A 166 -18.55 4.89 12.42
C ALA A 166 -17.25 4.33 11.84
N LEU A 167 -17.16 3.01 11.60
CA LEU A 167 -15.96 2.39 11.05
C LEU A 167 -15.63 2.95 9.65
N TYR A 168 -16.63 3.15 8.79
CA TYR A 168 -16.44 3.75 7.46
C TYR A 168 -15.79 5.13 7.56
N LYS A 169 -16.34 6.01 8.41
CA LYS A 169 -15.76 7.36 8.61
C LYS A 169 -14.32 7.32 9.10
N ARG A 170 -13.97 6.32 9.92
CA ARG A 170 -12.58 6.12 10.40
C ARG A 170 -11.67 5.66 9.28
N VAL A 171 -12.09 4.67 8.49
CA VAL A 171 -11.33 4.16 7.34
C VAL A 171 -11.14 5.27 6.31
N GLU A 172 -12.22 5.90 5.87
CA GLU A 172 -12.19 7.01 4.91
C GLU A 172 -11.36 8.19 5.40
N GLY A 173 -11.58 8.63 6.64
CA GLY A 173 -10.87 9.77 7.22
C GLY A 173 -9.37 9.51 7.36
N THR A 174 -8.97 8.30 7.76
CA THR A 174 -7.56 7.95 7.90
C THR A 174 -6.87 7.76 6.56
N MET A 175 -7.51 7.10 5.59
CA MET A 175 -7.00 7.00 4.21
C MET A 175 -6.84 8.39 3.58
N ARG A 176 -7.84 9.26 3.71
CA ARG A 176 -7.77 10.66 3.24
C ARG A 176 -6.59 11.40 3.87
N HIS A 177 -6.41 11.28 5.18
CA HIS A 177 -5.33 11.96 5.89
C HIS A 177 -3.95 11.44 5.49
N MET A 178 -3.76 10.12 5.34
CA MET A 178 -2.49 9.51 4.94
C MET A 178 -2.11 9.85 3.50
N PHE A 179 -3.04 9.71 2.55
CA PHE A 179 -2.73 9.79 1.12
C PHE A 179 -3.90 10.23 0.22
N GLY A 180 -5.14 10.01 0.65
CA GLY A 180 -6.31 10.12 -0.23
C GLY A 180 -6.56 11.51 -0.78
N TYR A 181 -6.07 12.56 -0.12
CA TYR A 181 -6.13 13.92 -0.61
C TYR A 181 -5.42 14.11 -1.97
N LEU A 182 -4.47 13.22 -2.33
CA LEU A 182 -3.77 13.26 -3.62
C LEU A 182 -4.68 12.86 -4.79
N ALA A 183 -5.71 12.04 -4.55
CA ALA A 183 -6.70 11.70 -5.57
C ALA A 183 -7.62 12.89 -5.90
N GLU A 184 -7.86 13.78 -4.93
CA GLU A 184 -8.73 14.97 -5.11
C GLU A 184 -8.13 16.02 -6.05
N GLU A 185 -6.80 16.02 -6.21
CA GLU A 185 -6.10 16.92 -7.12
C GLU A 185 -6.34 16.57 -8.60
N ASN A 186 -6.91 15.38 -8.89
CA ASN A 186 -7.21 14.84 -10.23
C ASN A 186 -6.04 14.95 -11.24
N HIS A 187 -4.81 14.95 -10.75
CA HIS A 187 -3.59 15.08 -11.56
C HIS A 187 -2.77 13.81 -11.60
N TYR A 188 -2.94 12.92 -10.61
CA TYR A 188 -2.20 11.67 -10.50
C TYR A 188 -3.15 10.50 -10.28
N ALA A 189 -2.78 9.34 -10.81
CA ALA A 189 -3.41 8.09 -10.41
C ALA A 189 -2.98 7.74 -8.97
N LEU A 190 -3.94 7.30 -8.16
CA LEU A 190 -3.73 6.74 -6.84
C LEU A 190 -4.37 5.36 -6.80
N LEU A 191 -3.59 4.34 -6.46
CA LEU A 191 -4.07 2.99 -6.19
C LEU A 191 -3.48 2.48 -4.88
N LEU A 192 -4.07 1.46 -4.26
CA LEU A 192 -3.44 0.83 -3.10
C LEU A 192 -2.38 -0.18 -3.56
N GLY A 193 -1.12 0.04 -3.17
CA GLY A 193 0.00 -0.87 -3.48
C GLY A 193 -0.17 -2.23 -2.79
N GLU A 194 -0.63 -2.21 -1.55
CA GLU A 194 -1.09 -3.36 -0.79
C GLU A 194 -2.28 -2.98 0.07
N PHE A 195 -3.30 -3.84 0.09
CA PHE A 195 -4.42 -3.68 1.01
C PHE A 195 -5.14 -4.98 1.33
N GLY A 196 -5.92 -4.98 2.41
CA GLY A 196 -6.67 -6.13 2.88
C GLY A 196 -6.08 -6.72 4.16
N GLY A 197 -6.24 -8.02 4.35
CA GLY A 197 -5.79 -8.71 5.54
C GLY A 197 -6.52 -10.03 5.75
N LEU A 198 -6.69 -10.40 7.02
CA LEU A 198 -7.51 -11.54 7.41
C LEU A 198 -9.00 -11.28 7.12
N TYR A 199 -9.73 -12.26 6.59
CA TYR A 199 -11.12 -12.08 6.16
C TYR A 199 -12.07 -13.16 6.70
N ALA A 200 -12.04 -14.39 6.18
CA ALA A 200 -12.95 -15.46 6.60
C ALA A 200 -12.62 -15.96 8.02
N LYS A 201 -11.37 -15.78 8.45
CA LYS A 201 -10.89 -16.21 9.77
C LYS A 201 -11.01 -15.13 10.86
N ASP A 202 -11.68 -14.01 10.60
CA ASP A 202 -11.87 -12.92 11.58
C ASP A 202 -12.65 -13.41 12.82
N LYS A 203 -12.03 -13.28 14.01
CA LYS A 203 -12.63 -13.68 15.30
C LYS A 203 -13.24 -12.51 16.08
N HIS A 204 -13.21 -11.29 15.55
CA HIS A 204 -13.91 -10.19 16.20
C HIS A 204 -15.43 -10.47 16.21
N PRO A 205 -16.14 -10.23 17.33
CA PRO A 205 -17.59 -10.44 17.43
C PRO A 205 -18.42 -9.78 16.32
N LYS A 206 -18.12 -8.53 15.95
CA LYS A 206 -18.75 -7.80 14.84
C LYS A 206 -17.95 -7.90 13.54
N LYS A 207 -16.90 -8.73 13.47
CA LYS A 207 -16.06 -8.90 12.26
C LYS A 207 -15.37 -7.61 11.81
N THR A 208 -14.80 -6.85 12.75
CA THR A 208 -14.12 -5.57 12.44
C THR A 208 -13.01 -5.71 11.40
N THR A 209 -12.19 -6.77 11.42
CA THR A 209 -11.14 -6.94 10.39
C THR A 209 -11.74 -7.12 9.00
N LYS A 210 -12.70 -8.04 8.86
CA LYS A 210 -13.42 -8.31 7.60
C LYS A 210 -14.09 -7.04 7.07
N ARG A 211 -14.84 -6.35 7.94
CA ARG A 211 -15.55 -5.12 7.59
C ARG A 211 -14.58 -4.00 7.19
N THR A 212 -13.40 -3.89 7.81
CA THR A 212 -12.41 -2.89 7.37
C THR A 212 -12.01 -3.11 5.91
N THR A 213 -11.80 -4.36 5.47
CA THR A 213 -11.54 -4.66 4.04
C THR A 213 -12.69 -4.22 3.15
N ASP A 214 -13.94 -4.57 3.51
CA ASP A 214 -15.13 -4.17 2.73
C ASP A 214 -15.26 -2.65 2.62
N LEU A 215 -14.98 -1.93 3.72
CA LEU A 215 -15.08 -0.48 3.80
C LEU A 215 -13.91 0.22 3.08
N THR A 216 -12.71 -0.36 3.07
CA THR A 216 -11.60 0.11 2.24
C THR A 216 -11.99 0.05 0.75
N ILE A 217 -12.59 -1.05 0.29
CA ILE A 217 -13.09 -1.18 -1.10
C ILE A 217 -14.15 -0.11 -1.39
N ARG A 218 -15.06 0.14 -0.45
CA ARG A 218 -16.05 1.21 -0.58
C ARG A 218 -15.41 2.60 -0.71
N VAL A 219 -14.34 2.88 0.06
CA VAL A 219 -13.58 4.13 -0.05
C VAL A 219 -12.91 4.26 -1.43
N LEU A 220 -12.30 3.19 -1.94
CA LEU A 220 -11.67 3.18 -3.27
C LEU A 220 -12.65 3.60 -4.36
N ILE A 221 -13.86 3.04 -4.33
CA ILE A 221 -14.92 3.32 -5.31
C ILE A 221 -15.43 4.76 -5.13
N ASN A 222 -15.78 5.17 -3.91
CA ASN A 222 -16.39 6.47 -3.64
C ASN A 222 -15.45 7.64 -3.91
N ASN A 223 -14.14 7.44 -3.75
CA ASN A 223 -13.13 8.48 -3.89
C ASN A 223 -12.34 8.38 -5.20
N ASN A 224 -12.83 7.62 -6.17
CA ASN A 224 -12.29 7.53 -7.54
C ASN A 224 -10.81 7.12 -7.58
N TYR A 225 -10.42 6.14 -6.76
CA TYR A 225 -9.08 5.56 -6.84
C TYR A 225 -8.98 4.64 -8.06
N ALA A 226 -7.77 4.46 -8.58
CA ALA A 226 -7.50 3.63 -9.76
C ALA A 226 -7.53 2.11 -9.49
N GLY A 227 -7.83 1.69 -8.26
CA GLY A 227 -7.90 0.30 -7.82
C GLY A 227 -6.85 -0.02 -6.74
N GLY A 228 -6.31 -1.24 -6.78
CA GLY A 228 -5.22 -1.65 -5.91
C GLY A 228 -4.84 -3.12 -6.09
N PHE A 229 -3.74 -3.52 -5.46
CA PHE A 229 -3.30 -4.91 -5.37
C PHE A 229 -3.60 -5.43 -3.97
N MET A 230 -4.48 -6.42 -3.89
CA MET A 230 -4.84 -7.04 -2.62
C MET A 230 -3.69 -7.93 -2.12
N TRP A 231 -3.40 -7.84 -0.82
CA TRP A 231 -2.44 -8.68 -0.13
C TRP A 231 -3.15 -9.80 0.67
N SER A 232 -3.05 -11.08 0.28
CA SER A 232 -2.40 -11.58 -0.94
C SER A 232 -3.11 -12.77 -1.58
N LEU A 233 -2.66 -13.16 -2.77
CA LEU A 233 -3.04 -14.44 -3.38
C LEU A 233 -2.59 -15.62 -2.52
N ASN A 234 -1.42 -15.50 -1.90
CA ASN A 234 -0.72 -16.57 -1.21
C ASN A 234 -1.44 -16.97 0.10
N PRO A 235 -1.72 -18.26 0.32
CA PRO A 235 -2.37 -18.72 1.54
C PRO A 235 -1.50 -18.55 2.79
N GLU A 236 -0.17 -18.55 2.65
CA GLU A 236 0.76 -18.41 3.78
C GLU A 236 1.01 -16.97 4.26
N SER A 237 0.31 -15.96 3.71
CA SER A 237 0.34 -14.59 4.25
C SER A 237 -0.03 -14.60 5.73
N LYS A 238 0.88 -14.14 6.59
CA LYS A 238 0.73 -14.19 8.05
C LYS A 238 0.13 -12.90 8.60
N TYR A 239 -0.73 -13.06 9.60
CA TYR A 239 -1.31 -11.98 10.39
C TYR A 239 -1.10 -12.23 11.87
N ASP A 240 -0.67 -11.20 12.59
CA ASP A 240 -0.17 -11.30 13.95
C ASP A 240 -1.26 -11.10 15.02
N TYR A 241 -2.46 -10.64 14.63
CA TYR A 241 -3.50 -10.20 15.58
C TYR A 241 -4.90 -10.70 15.21
N ASN A 242 -5.56 -11.43 16.12
CA ASN A 242 -6.95 -11.86 15.93
C ASN A 242 -7.63 -12.42 17.21
N PRO A 243 -8.61 -11.73 17.83
CA PRO A 243 -8.99 -10.32 17.59
C PRO A 243 -8.14 -9.33 18.40
N ALA A 244 -8.08 -8.07 17.94
CA ALA A 244 -7.45 -6.95 18.63
C ALA A 244 -6.04 -7.26 19.18
N SER A 245 -5.82 -7.23 20.49
CA SER A 245 -4.51 -7.48 21.11
C SER A 245 -4.07 -8.95 21.14
N VAL A 246 -4.95 -9.90 20.77
CA VAL A 246 -4.63 -11.33 20.84
C VAL A 246 -3.60 -11.67 19.78
N LYS A 247 -2.33 -11.75 20.21
CA LYS A 247 -1.23 -12.19 19.36
C LYS A 247 -1.42 -13.65 18.95
N THR A 248 -1.42 -13.88 17.66
CA THR A 248 -1.57 -15.21 17.07
C THR A 248 -0.79 -15.26 15.76
N ILE A 249 -0.67 -16.43 15.15
CA ILE A 249 -0.19 -16.55 13.78
C ILE A 249 -1.33 -17.21 13.03
N VAL A 250 -2.09 -16.40 12.30
CA VAL A 250 -3.11 -16.92 11.38
C VAL A 250 -2.62 -16.62 9.97
N THR A 251 -2.70 -17.62 9.11
CA THR A 251 -2.41 -17.46 7.68
C THR A 251 -3.71 -17.39 6.90
N GLU A 252 -3.81 -16.52 5.91
CA GLU A 252 -4.93 -16.46 4.97
C GLU A 252 -4.52 -15.72 3.70
N GLY A 253 -5.05 -16.15 2.56
CA GLY A 253 -4.99 -15.44 1.28
C GLY A 253 -6.22 -15.77 0.43
N LEU A 254 -6.21 -15.35 -0.83
CA LEU A 254 -7.27 -15.73 -1.78
C LEU A 254 -7.25 -17.21 -2.17
N LEU A 255 -6.13 -17.89 -1.99
CA LEU A 255 -6.07 -19.35 -2.08
C LEU A 255 -6.13 -19.97 -0.69
N SER A 256 -6.56 -21.23 -0.64
CA SER A 256 -6.43 -22.11 0.52
C SER A 256 -5.01 -22.68 0.58
N ASP A 257 -4.65 -23.29 1.71
CA ASP A 257 -3.30 -23.85 1.96
C ASP A 257 -2.85 -24.92 0.94
N ASP A 258 -3.78 -25.46 0.14
CA ASP A 258 -3.50 -26.39 -0.95
C ASP A 258 -3.01 -25.71 -2.24
N TRP A 259 -2.96 -24.37 -2.28
CA TRP A 259 -2.57 -23.55 -3.43
C TRP A 259 -3.42 -23.73 -4.70
N LEU A 260 -4.59 -24.35 -4.55
CA LEU A 260 -5.47 -24.69 -5.67
C LEU A 260 -6.89 -24.21 -5.44
N THR A 261 -7.40 -24.34 -4.22
CA THR A 261 -8.79 -24.05 -3.89
C THR A 261 -8.94 -22.56 -3.54
N PRO A 262 -9.79 -21.80 -4.26
CA PRO A 262 -10.04 -20.41 -3.91
C PRO A 262 -10.77 -20.30 -2.57
N ASN A 263 -10.33 -19.37 -1.73
CA ASN A 263 -11.08 -18.90 -0.58
C ASN A 263 -12.25 -18.03 -1.07
N GLN A 264 -13.37 -18.67 -1.45
CA GLN A 264 -14.47 -17.99 -2.13
C GLN A 264 -15.05 -16.83 -1.30
N GLU A 265 -15.15 -16.98 0.03
CA GLU A 265 -15.65 -15.89 0.88
C GLU A 265 -14.76 -14.64 0.78
N PHE A 266 -13.44 -14.81 0.78
CA PHE A 266 -12.53 -13.69 0.66
C PHE A 266 -12.47 -13.14 -0.78
N LEU A 267 -12.55 -14.01 -1.78
CA LEU A 267 -12.62 -13.58 -3.19
C LEU A 267 -13.87 -12.73 -3.46
N ASP A 268 -15.02 -13.10 -2.89
CA ASP A 268 -16.29 -12.39 -3.05
C ASP A 268 -16.24 -10.98 -2.44
N ALA A 269 -15.33 -10.71 -1.50
CA ALA A 269 -15.12 -9.38 -0.92
C ALA A 269 -14.77 -8.34 -1.99
N PHE A 270 -14.15 -8.76 -3.10
CA PHE A 270 -13.66 -7.89 -4.17
C PHE A 270 -14.65 -7.69 -5.33
N LEU A 271 -15.76 -8.44 -5.38
CA LEU A 271 -16.81 -8.24 -6.38
C LEU A 271 -17.32 -6.79 -6.49
N PRO A 272 -17.45 -6.00 -5.40
CA PRO A 272 -17.83 -4.60 -5.51
C PRO A 272 -16.88 -3.75 -6.37
N MET A 273 -15.61 -4.15 -6.53
CA MET A 273 -14.66 -3.45 -7.40
C MET A 273 -15.06 -3.52 -8.88
N ASP A 274 -15.95 -4.44 -9.29
CA ASP A 274 -16.52 -4.47 -10.64
C ASP A 274 -17.31 -3.19 -10.98
N ALA A 275 -17.70 -2.41 -9.98
CA ALA A 275 -18.36 -1.12 -10.14
C ALA A 275 -17.39 0.06 -10.32
N MET A 276 -16.07 -0.18 -10.30
CA MET A 276 -15.08 0.89 -10.49
C MET A 276 -15.23 1.54 -11.87
N PRO A 277 -15.12 2.88 -11.94
CA PRO A 277 -15.14 3.57 -13.21
C PRO A 277 -13.95 3.12 -14.06
N ASP A 278 -14.16 3.03 -15.37
CA ASP A 278 -13.15 2.65 -16.36
C ASP A 278 -12.52 1.25 -16.20
N LEU A 279 -13.12 0.36 -15.38
CA LEU A 279 -12.70 -1.03 -15.28
C LEU A 279 -12.81 -1.71 -16.65
N ARG A 280 -11.66 -2.09 -17.21
CA ARG A 280 -11.56 -2.76 -18.51
C ARG A 280 -10.30 -3.62 -18.56
N PRO A 281 -10.27 -4.66 -19.41
CA PRO A 281 -9.06 -5.42 -19.65
C PRO A 281 -7.90 -4.50 -20.05
N MET A 282 -6.70 -4.79 -19.53
CA MET A 282 -5.50 -4.04 -19.87
C MET A 282 -5.26 -4.13 -21.39
N PRO A 283 -5.22 -3.02 -22.13
CA PRO A 283 -5.06 -3.08 -23.57
C PRO A 283 -3.61 -3.44 -23.92
N CYS A 284 -3.42 -4.12 -25.05
CA CYS A 284 -2.08 -4.39 -25.56
C CYS A 284 -1.40 -3.09 -25.98
N PHE A 285 -0.31 -2.71 -25.29
CA PHE A 285 0.58 -1.64 -25.72
C PHE A 285 1.79 -2.26 -26.41
N ALA A 286 2.27 -1.71 -27.51
CA ALA A 286 3.58 -2.09 -28.05
C ALA A 286 4.61 -1.13 -27.45
N PRO A 287 5.42 -1.52 -26.44
CA PRO A 287 6.36 -0.61 -25.83
C PRO A 287 7.41 -0.23 -26.88
N SER A 288 7.57 1.06 -27.13
CA SER A 288 8.75 1.58 -27.83
C SER A 288 9.95 1.52 -26.88
N LYS A 289 11.03 0.88 -27.32
CA LYS A 289 12.34 1.05 -26.71
C LYS A 289 12.90 2.43 -27.04
#